data_AF-A0A5E4R042-F1
#
_entry.id   AF-A0A5E4R042-F1
#
_cell.length_a   1.000
_cell.length_b   1.000
_cell.length_c   1.000
_cell.angle_alpha   90.00
_cell.angle_beta   90.00
_cell.angle_gamma   90.00
#
_symmetry.space_group_name_H-M   'P 1'
#
loop_
_entity.id
_entity.type
_entity.pdbx_description
1 polymer ?
#
loop_
_entity_poly.entity_id
_entity_poly.type
_entity_poly.pdbx_seq_one_letter_code
_entity_poly.pdbx_strand_id
1 'polypeptide(L)'
;MRRGLVKDRGVFPDDCIHYMERIPRLELGGLRAGDMLEVTLAEVYSPSHFWLQRLGPHHDVAMHALMDEMTEYYSRGAGCSRRLARGAVRVGHHVGARYEGDWHRARIVQLLAHDTVK
;
A
#
# COMPACT_ATOMS: atom_id res chain seq x y z
N MET A 1 -11.40 -32.18 -1.81
CA MET A 1 -12.11 -31.41 -2.85
C MET A 1 -11.61 -29.96 -2.79
N ARG A 2 -10.60 -29.60 -3.59
CA ARG A 2 -10.04 -28.23 -3.60
C ARG A 2 -10.99 -27.32 -4.38
N ARG A 3 -11.72 -26.44 -3.69
CA ARG A 3 -12.51 -25.39 -4.35
C ARG A 3 -11.52 -24.42 -5.02
N GLY A 4 -11.43 -24.51 -6.35
CA GLY A 4 -10.79 -23.48 -7.15
C GLY A 4 -11.51 -22.16 -6.92
N LEU A 5 -10.74 -21.11 -6.62
CA LEU A 5 -11.26 -19.76 -6.51
C LEU A 5 -11.87 -19.38 -7.86
N VAL A 6 -13.19 -19.25 -7.86
CA VAL A 6 -13.93 -18.70 -8.98
C VAL A 6 -13.37 -17.30 -9.22
N LYS A 7 -12.85 -17.07 -10.44
CA LYS A 7 -12.62 -15.72 -10.94
C LYS A 7 -13.99 -15.03 -10.96
N ASP A 8 -14.26 -14.17 -9.98
CA ASP A 8 -15.39 -13.24 -10.05
C ASP A 8 -15.08 -12.18 -11.13
N ARG A 9 -15.24 -12.60 -12.39
CA ARG A 9 -15.09 -11.74 -13.56
C ARG A 9 -16.12 -10.61 -13.43
N GLY A 10 -15.63 -9.40 -13.17
CA GLY A 10 -16.46 -8.20 -12.98
C GLY A 10 -16.36 -7.55 -11.60
N VAL A 11 -15.76 -8.21 -10.60
CA VAL A 11 -15.58 -7.65 -9.24
C VAL A 11 -14.23 -6.96 -9.07
N PHE A 12 -13.18 -7.47 -9.74
CA PHE A 12 -11.82 -6.97 -9.63
C PHE A 12 -11.33 -6.35 -10.94
N PRO A 13 -10.59 -5.22 -10.90
CA PRO A 13 -9.89 -4.68 -12.07
C PRO A 13 -8.90 -5.68 -12.66
N ASP A 14 -8.66 -5.59 -13.98
CA ASP A 14 -7.70 -6.45 -14.68
C ASP A 14 -6.26 -6.30 -14.16
N ASP A 15 -5.94 -5.14 -13.58
CA ASP A 15 -4.64 -4.79 -13.00
C ASP A 15 -4.57 -4.98 -11.47
N CYS A 16 -5.52 -5.72 -10.88
CA CYS A 16 -5.47 -6.04 -9.45
C CYS A 16 -4.38 -7.08 -9.15
N ILE A 17 -3.72 -6.95 -7.99
CA ILE A 17 -2.87 -8.02 -7.44
C ILE A 17 -3.76 -9.24 -7.18
N HIS A 18 -3.40 -10.37 -7.76
CA HIS A 18 -4.19 -11.59 -7.68
C HIS A 18 -4.02 -12.32 -6.35
N TYR A 19 -4.96 -13.21 -6.04
CA TYR A 19 -4.87 -14.07 -4.86
C TYR A 19 -3.57 -14.91 -4.90
N MET A 20 -2.78 -14.83 -3.82
CA MET A 20 -1.42 -15.39 -3.66
C MET A 20 -0.30 -14.61 -4.36
N GLU A 21 -0.61 -13.60 -5.16
CA GLU A 21 0.38 -12.66 -5.64
C GLU A 21 0.81 -11.75 -4.49
N ARG A 22 2.11 -11.50 -4.39
CA ARG A 22 2.70 -10.70 -3.32
C ARG A 22 3.51 -9.60 -3.97
N ILE A 23 3.38 -8.38 -3.46
CA ILE A 23 4.36 -7.34 -3.76
C ILE A 23 5.72 -7.89 -3.30
N PRO A 24 6.73 -7.98 -4.18
CA PRO A 24 8.04 -8.48 -3.82
C PRO A 24 8.53 -7.73 -2.59
N ARG A 25 9.00 -8.47 -1.58
CA ARG A 25 9.67 -7.83 -0.46
C ARG A 25 10.91 -7.17 -1.03
N LEU A 26 10.96 -5.84 -0.96
CA LEU A 26 12.22 -5.15 -1.19
C LEU A 26 13.11 -5.51 0.00
N GLU A 27 14.11 -6.34 -0.25
CA GLU A 27 15.18 -6.53 0.73
C GLU A 27 15.81 -5.17 1.02
N LEU A 28 16.29 -4.99 2.25
CA LEU A 28 17.01 -3.80 2.70
C LEU A 28 18.40 -3.71 2.05
N GLY A 29 18.46 -3.90 0.72
CA GLY A 29 19.61 -4.36 -0.05
C GLY A 29 20.96 -3.80 0.41
N GLY A 30 21.92 -4.70 0.58
CA GLY A 30 23.32 -4.36 0.86
C GLY A 30 23.64 -4.02 2.33
N LEU A 31 22.67 -4.03 3.24
CA LEU A 31 22.90 -3.72 4.65
C LEU A 31 23.48 -4.90 5.44
N ARG A 32 24.43 -4.60 6.31
CA ARG A 32 25.11 -5.52 7.22
C ARG A 32 24.90 -5.08 8.67
N ALA A 33 25.03 -6.03 9.59
CA ALA A 33 25.02 -5.72 11.00
C ALA A 33 26.17 -4.77 11.34
N GLY A 34 25.86 -3.67 12.03
CA GLY A 34 26.82 -2.61 12.36
C GLY A 34 26.78 -1.41 11.41
N ASP A 35 26.07 -1.50 10.28
CA ASP A 35 25.90 -0.35 9.39
C ASP A 35 25.07 0.74 10.08
N MET A 36 25.52 1.99 9.92
CA MET A 36 24.81 3.18 10.40
C MET A 36 23.92 3.71 9.28
N LEU A 37 22.64 3.91 9.58
CA LEU A 37 21.65 4.39 8.62
C LEU A 37 21.06 5.71 9.09
N GLU A 38 21.04 6.67 8.18
CA GLU A 38 20.24 7.87 8.35
C GLU A 38 18.77 7.52 8.11
N VAL A 39 17.93 7.83 9.10
CA VAL A 39 16.50 7.50 9.11
C VAL A 39 15.70 8.61 9.74
N THR A 40 14.44 8.74 9.35
CA THR A 40 13.44 9.53 10.07
C THR A 40 12.39 8.61 10.69
N LEU A 41 11.85 9.01 11.84
CA LEU A 41 10.73 8.33 12.49
C LEU A 41 9.43 8.73 11.79
N ALA A 42 8.76 7.76 11.17
CA ALA A 42 7.51 8.00 10.46
C ALA A 42 6.30 7.90 11.41
N GLU A 43 6.28 6.88 12.28
CA GLU A 43 5.20 6.67 13.25
C GLU A 43 5.73 5.93 14.48
N VAL A 44 5.25 6.29 15.67
CA VAL A 44 5.63 5.65 16.94
C VAL A 44 4.39 5.14 17.65
N TYR A 45 4.31 3.81 17.82
CA TYR A 45 3.29 3.18 18.67
C TYR A 45 3.82 3.00 20.10
N SER A 46 5.08 2.58 20.23
CA SER A 46 5.80 2.46 21.50
C SER A 46 7.32 2.46 21.26
N PRO A 47 8.18 2.57 22.28
CA PRO A 47 9.63 2.53 22.10
C PRO A 47 10.17 1.27 21.42
N SER A 48 9.41 0.16 21.42
CA SER A 48 9.76 -1.10 20.75
C SER A 48 8.93 -1.38 19.49
N HIS A 49 8.03 -0.46 19.10
CA HIS A 49 7.16 -0.62 17.93
C HIS A 49 6.96 0.73 17.24
N PHE A 50 7.72 0.94 16.17
CA PHE A 50 7.73 2.17 15.40
C PHE A 50 8.14 1.88 13.95
N TRP A 51 7.83 2.82 13.06
CA TRP A 51 8.16 2.75 11.65
C TRP A 51 9.18 3.82 11.30
N LEU A 52 10.15 3.44 10.47
CA LEU A 52 11.22 4.31 10.00
C LEU A 52 11.12 4.48 8.48
N GLN A 53 11.51 5.64 8.01
CA GLN A 53 11.81 5.88 6.60
C GLN A 53 13.32 6.09 6.45
N ARG A 54 13.93 5.36 5.52
CA ARG A 54 15.35 5.50 5.21
C ARG A 54 15.58 6.82 4.48
N LEU A 55 16.58 7.56 4.90
CA LEU A 55 17.00 8.81 4.28
C LEU A 55 18.18 8.58 3.32
N GLY A 56 18.45 9.60 2.50
CA GLY A 56 19.53 9.63 1.53
C GLY A 56 19.04 9.60 0.08
N PRO A 57 19.87 10.06 -0.87
CA PRO A 57 19.45 10.71 -2.13
C PRO A 57 18.54 9.90 -3.06
N HIS A 58 18.46 8.58 -2.87
CA HIS A 58 17.64 7.69 -3.68
C HIS A 58 16.32 7.31 -3.00
N HIS A 59 16.21 7.38 -1.68
CA HIS A 59 15.06 6.87 -0.94
C HIS A 59 14.01 7.96 -0.69
N ASP A 60 14.46 9.15 -0.30
CA ASP A 60 13.62 10.33 -0.09
C ASP A 60 13.01 10.80 -1.41
N VAL A 61 13.83 10.97 -2.44
CA VAL A 61 13.40 11.39 -3.78
C VAL A 61 12.41 10.38 -4.37
N ALA A 62 12.70 9.08 -4.26
CA ALA A 62 11.80 8.05 -4.79
C ALA A 62 10.47 7.99 -4.01
N MET A 63 10.49 8.22 -2.69
CA MET A 63 9.26 8.27 -1.89
C MET A 63 8.40 9.47 -2.30
N HIS A 64 8.99 10.67 -2.41
CA HIS A 64 8.27 11.88 -2.80
C HIS A 64 7.71 11.77 -4.22
N ALA A 65 8.52 11.32 -5.18
CA ALA A 65 8.08 11.12 -6.55
C ALA A 65 6.88 10.15 -6.62
N LEU A 66 6.92 9.03 -5.88
CA LEU A 66 5.81 8.10 -5.82
C LEU A 66 4.53 8.72 -5.24
N MET A 67 4.66 9.51 -4.16
CA MET A 67 3.52 10.20 -3.54
C MET A 67 2.89 11.21 -4.50
N ASP A 68 3.70 11.97 -5.24
CA ASP A 68 3.24 12.93 -6.23
C ASP A 68 2.53 12.23 -7.40
N GLU A 69 3.14 11.16 -7.94
CA GLU A 69 2.56 10.34 -9.02
C GLU A 69 1.22 9.74 -8.60
N MET A 70 1.12 9.21 -7.38
CA MET A 70 -0.12 8.66 -6.85
C MET A 70 -1.20 9.74 -6.73
N THR A 71 -0.86 10.90 -6.18
CA THR A 71 -1.80 12.00 -6.02
C THR A 71 -2.32 12.50 -7.36
N GLU A 72 -1.45 12.66 -8.36
CA GLU A 72 -1.86 13.04 -9.72
C GLU A 72 -2.76 11.96 -10.35
N TYR A 73 -2.35 10.69 -10.29
CA TYR A 73 -3.09 9.58 -10.88
C TYR A 73 -4.51 9.45 -10.32
N TYR A 74 -4.68 9.51 -9.00
CA TYR A 74 -5.98 9.32 -8.35
C TYR A 74 -6.81 10.60 -8.22
N SER A 75 -6.21 11.79 -8.32
CA SER A 75 -6.97 13.05 -8.22
C SER A 75 -7.44 13.56 -9.58
N ARG A 76 -6.61 13.43 -10.62
CA ARG A 76 -6.84 14.05 -11.94
C ARG A 76 -6.66 13.07 -13.11
N GLY A 77 -5.86 12.03 -12.92
CA GLY A 77 -5.58 11.03 -13.94
C GLY A 77 -6.63 9.92 -14.08
N ALA A 78 -6.22 8.83 -14.74
CA ALA A 78 -7.08 7.67 -15.02
C ALA A 78 -7.59 6.94 -13.76
N GLY A 79 -7.00 7.19 -12.60
CA GLY A 79 -7.42 6.63 -11.32
C GLY A 79 -8.61 7.35 -10.69
N CYS A 80 -8.98 8.55 -11.15
CA CYS A 80 -9.95 9.40 -10.46
C CYS A 80 -11.35 8.79 -10.31
N SER A 81 -11.76 7.97 -11.28
CA SER A 81 -13.03 7.24 -11.30
C SER A 81 -12.94 5.84 -10.68
N ARG A 82 -11.74 5.34 -10.38
CA ARG A 82 -11.56 4.01 -9.82
C ARG A 82 -12.09 3.96 -8.40
N ARG A 83 -12.94 2.97 -8.13
CA ARG A 83 -13.48 2.68 -6.80
C ARG A 83 -13.42 1.18 -6.57
N LEU A 84 -13.10 0.79 -5.34
CA LEU A 84 -13.19 -0.60 -4.95
C LEU A 84 -14.67 -0.98 -4.82
N ALA A 85 -15.13 -1.93 -5.62
CA ALA A 85 -16.49 -2.44 -5.50
C ALA A 85 -16.70 -3.04 -4.10
N ARG A 86 -17.88 -2.88 -3.48
CA ARG A 86 -18.18 -3.42 -2.14
C ARG A 86 -17.88 -4.92 -2.04
N GLY A 87 -18.22 -5.68 -3.09
CA GLY A 87 -17.92 -7.11 -3.19
C GLY A 87 -16.43 -7.46 -3.26
N ALA A 88 -15.55 -6.50 -3.58
CA ALA A 88 -14.11 -6.68 -3.75
C ALA A 88 -13.27 -6.35 -2.48
N VAL A 89 -13.91 -5.81 -1.44
CA VAL A 89 -13.24 -5.38 -0.21
C VAL A 89 -12.79 -6.60 0.62
N ARG A 90 -11.49 -6.78 0.83
CA ARG A 90 -10.92 -7.92 1.58
C ARG A 90 -9.69 -7.50 2.40
N VAL A 91 -9.54 -8.10 3.58
CA VAL A 91 -8.31 -7.96 4.38
C VAL A 91 -7.12 -8.47 3.58
N GLY A 92 -6.03 -7.71 3.60
CA GLY A 92 -4.79 -7.98 2.88
C GLY A 92 -4.70 -7.30 1.51
N HIS A 93 -5.78 -6.77 0.94
CA HIS A 93 -5.72 -6.04 -0.32
C HIS A 93 -4.95 -4.73 -0.17
N HIS A 94 -4.07 -4.47 -1.14
CA HIS A 94 -3.38 -3.20 -1.29
C HIS A 94 -4.27 -2.25 -2.08
N VAL A 95 -4.37 -1.02 -1.61
CA VAL A 95 -5.26 0.00 -2.18
C VAL A 95 -4.58 1.37 -2.13
N GLY A 96 -5.03 2.28 -3.00
CA GLY A 96 -4.86 3.71 -2.78
C GLY A 96 -5.91 4.18 -1.77
N ALA A 97 -5.50 4.90 -0.73
CA ALA A 97 -6.39 5.48 0.27
C ALA A 97 -6.05 6.94 0.47
N ARG A 98 -7.07 7.77 0.74
CA ARG A 98 -6.88 9.19 0.99
C ARG A 98 -6.68 9.44 2.49
N TYR A 99 -5.63 10.17 2.83
CA TYR A 99 -5.31 10.59 4.21
C TYR A 99 -4.80 12.03 4.16
N GLU A 100 -5.31 12.90 5.03
CA GLU A 100 -4.94 14.33 5.13
C GLU A 100 -4.95 15.16 3.83
N GLY A 101 -5.63 14.68 2.79
CA GLY A 101 -5.76 15.40 1.51
C GLY A 101 -5.07 14.69 0.36
N ASP A 102 -4.08 13.85 0.65
CA ASP A 102 -3.23 13.17 -0.33
C ASP A 102 -3.56 11.69 -0.47
N TRP A 103 -3.08 11.08 -1.57
CA TRP A 103 -3.26 9.65 -1.83
C TRP A 103 -2.04 8.86 -1.37
N HIS A 104 -2.28 7.87 -0.52
CA HIS A 104 -1.26 7.00 0.06
C HIS A 104 -1.48 5.54 -0.34
N ARG A 105 -0.40 4.75 -0.31
CA ARG A 105 -0.51 3.29 -0.35
C ARG A 105 -1.00 2.79 1.00
N ALA A 106 -2.02 1.95 0.99
CA ALA A 106 -2.57 1.33 2.17
C ALA A 106 -2.81 -0.17 1.96
N ARG A 107 -2.98 -0.88 3.06
CA ARG A 107 -3.44 -2.28 3.07
C ARG A 107 -4.62 -2.38 4.01
N ILE A 108 -5.71 -2.99 3.55
CA ILE A 108 -6.86 -3.28 4.42
C ILE A 108 -6.40 -4.28 5.48
N VAL A 109 -6.43 -3.90 6.75
CA VAL A 109 -6.11 -4.76 7.89
C VAL A 109 -7.35 -5.29 8.59
N GLN A 110 -8.49 -4.61 8.46
CA GLN A 110 -9.74 -5.01 9.11
C GLN A 110 -10.97 -4.55 8.33
N LEU A 111 -12.00 -5.41 8.27
CA LEU A 111 -13.34 -5.03 7.83
C LEU A 111 -14.15 -4.53 9.02
N LEU A 112 -14.80 -3.39 8.85
CA LEU A 112 -15.68 -2.79 9.84
C LEU A 112 -17.13 -2.86 9.34
N ALA A 113 -18.08 -2.44 10.18
CA ALA A 113 -19.48 -2.36 9.79
C ALA A 113 -19.72 -1.29 8.70
N HIS A 114 -20.86 -1.37 8.02
CA HIS A 114 -21.31 -0.35 7.06
C HIS A 114 -20.32 -0.04 5.92
N ASP A 115 -19.70 -1.08 5.36
CA ASP A 115 -18.78 -0.95 4.21
C ASP A 115 -17.54 -0.08 4.50
N THR A 116 -17.17 0.05 5.77
CA THR A 116 -15.95 0.75 6.19
C THR A 116 -14.81 -0.24 6.40
N VAL A 117 -13.58 0.23 6.23
CA VAL A 117 -12.36 -0.56 6.42
C VAL A 117 -11.31 0.23 7.16
N LYS A 118 -10.43 -0.51 7.84
CA LYS A 118 -9.16 -0.02 8.37
C LYS A 118 -8.03 -0.75 7.66
#